data_AF-A0A0K2GZ43-F1
#
_entry.id   AF-A0A0K2GZ43-F1
#
_cell.length_a   1.000
_cell.length_b   1.000
_cell.length_c   1.000
_cell.angle_alpha   90.00
_cell.angle_beta   90.00
_cell.angle_gamma   90.00
#
_symmetry.space_group_name_H-M   'P 1'
#
loop_
_entity.id
_entity.type
_entity.pdbx_description
1 polymer ?
#
loop_
_entity_poly.entity_id
_entity_poly.type
_entity_poly.pdbx_seq_one_letter_code
_entity_poly.pdbx_strand_id
1 'polypeptide(L)'
;MAKDFTSDQPREATLADRSTKERHVKDRTRLDTPVVDRKKKAIDFDGDRVGEIAESIARFLGTGKYLAYQTIIVLAWVALNIGGFWWNWDPYPFILLNLAFSTQAAYAAPLILLAQNRQEDRDRAAVAEDRRRAEETKADTEFLAREIAGVRAIVSEAVTRDYLRHELEDLTDVLNRIEERFYEATDADHEEPENSSDKSQSAD
;
A
#
# COMPACT_ATOMS: atom_id res chain seq x y z
N MET A 1 -4.30 -73.87 -44.10
CA MET A 1 -5.63 -74.28 -43.60
C MET A 1 -5.55 -74.20 -42.08
N ALA A 2 -6.38 -73.34 -41.47
CA ALA A 2 -6.86 -73.24 -40.07
C ALA A 2 -6.07 -73.93 -38.93
N LYS A 3 -5.98 -73.44 -37.69
CA LYS A 3 -6.50 -72.31 -36.87
C LYS A 3 -5.87 -72.57 -35.48
N ASP A 4 -5.71 -71.53 -34.66
CA ASP A 4 -6.07 -71.49 -33.22
C ASP A 4 -5.18 -70.46 -32.49
N PHE A 5 -5.75 -69.32 -32.10
CA PHE A 5 -6.52 -69.07 -30.88
C PHE A 5 -5.62 -68.94 -29.64
N THR A 6 -5.34 -67.67 -29.34
CA THR A 6 -5.26 -67.05 -28.01
C THR A 6 -4.30 -67.65 -26.97
N SER A 7 -3.37 -66.82 -26.54
CA SER A 7 -2.88 -66.82 -25.16
C SER A 7 -2.70 -65.36 -24.76
N ASP A 8 -3.80 -64.84 -24.22
CA ASP A 8 -3.90 -63.93 -23.08
C ASP A 8 -2.56 -63.33 -22.58
N GLN A 9 -2.39 -62.02 -22.75
CA GLN A 9 -1.42 -61.19 -22.05
C GLN A 9 -2.15 -59.95 -21.51
N PRO A 10 -2.31 -59.79 -20.18
CA PRO A 10 -3.01 -58.67 -19.60
C PRO A 10 -2.06 -57.52 -19.23
N ARG A 11 -2.50 -56.29 -19.54
CA ARG A 11 -2.31 -55.06 -18.73
C ARG A 11 -0.87 -54.52 -18.52
N GLU A 12 -0.22 -54.04 -19.57
CA GLU A 12 1.01 -53.23 -19.46
C GLU A 12 0.95 -51.88 -20.23
N ALA A 13 -0.26 -51.35 -20.48
CA ALA A 13 -0.43 -50.13 -21.28
C ALA A 13 -1.03 -48.94 -20.51
N THR A 14 -0.76 -48.80 -19.20
CA THR A 14 -1.43 -47.72 -18.42
C THR A 14 -0.58 -47.01 -17.37
N LEU A 15 0.76 -47.19 -17.36
CA LEU A 15 1.63 -46.48 -16.41
C LEU A 15 2.73 -45.62 -17.04
N ALA A 16 3.04 -45.80 -18.34
CA ALA A 16 4.08 -45.01 -19.00
C ALA A 16 3.61 -43.64 -19.52
N ASP A 17 2.30 -43.43 -19.72
CA ASP A 17 1.76 -42.20 -20.33
C ASP A 17 1.50 -41.07 -19.31
N ARG A 18 1.39 -41.38 -18.01
CA ARG A 18 1.07 -40.37 -16.99
C ARG A 18 2.28 -39.58 -16.48
N SER A 19 3.49 -40.12 -16.55
CA SER A 19 4.68 -39.41 -16.00
C SER A 19 5.22 -38.30 -16.91
N THR A 20 4.87 -38.32 -18.19
CA THR A 20 5.37 -37.36 -19.18
C THR A 20 4.43 -36.16 -19.37
N LYS A 21 3.18 -36.26 -18.90
CA LYS A 21 2.16 -35.22 -19.07
C LYS A 21 2.14 -34.19 -17.94
N GLU A 22 2.74 -34.49 -16.78
CA GLU A 22 2.75 -33.58 -15.62
C GLU A 22 4.00 -32.69 -15.51
N ARG A 23 5.08 -32.96 -16.27
CA ARG A 23 6.28 -32.11 -16.27
C ARG A 23 6.22 -30.91 -17.22
N HIS A 24 5.16 -30.77 -18.02
CA HIS A 24 5.02 -29.73 -19.04
C HIS A 24 3.89 -28.73 -18.78
N VAL A 25 3.47 -28.54 -17.53
CA VAL A 25 2.36 -27.64 -17.16
C VAL A 25 2.81 -26.43 -16.31
N LYS A 26 4.11 -26.29 -16.01
CA LYS A 26 4.60 -25.21 -15.13
C LYS A 26 5.45 -24.15 -15.84
N ASP A 27 5.06 -23.75 -17.05
CA ASP A 27 5.79 -22.69 -17.77
C ASP A 27 4.90 -21.71 -18.57
N ARG A 28 3.58 -21.69 -18.32
CA ARG A 28 2.63 -20.87 -19.08
C ARG A 28 1.97 -19.72 -18.29
N THR A 29 2.51 -19.34 -17.13
CA THR A 29 1.85 -18.34 -16.26
C THR A 29 2.78 -17.24 -15.75
N ARG A 30 3.71 -16.76 -16.58
CA ARG A 30 4.46 -15.51 -16.31
C ARG A 30 4.84 -14.76 -17.59
N LEU A 31 3.88 -14.55 -18.49
CA LEU A 31 4.10 -13.77 -19.71
C LEU A 31 3.19 -12.54 -19.83
N ASP A 32 2.82 -11.93 -18.70
CA ASP A 32 2.14 -10.64 -18.64
C ASP A 32 2.95 -9.66 -17.78
N THR A 33 4.12 -9.29 -18.28
CA THR A 33 4.71 -8.01 -17.91
C THR A 33 5.00 -7.33 -19.23
N PRO A 34 4.27 -6.27 -19.60
CA PRO A 34 4.65 -5.50 -20.76
C PRO A 34 6.03 -4.91 -20.47
N VAL A 35 7.07 -5.48 -21.06
CA VAL A 35 8.39 -4.85 -21.16
C VAL A 35 8.19 -3.69 -22.11
N VAL A 36 7.77 -2.56 -21.55
CA VAL A 36 7.84 -1.25 -22.19
C VAL A 36 9.32 -0.96 -22.37
N ASP A 37 9.86 -1.40 -23.50
CA ASP A 37 11.17 -0.99 -24.01
C ASP A 37 11.06 0.50 -24.40
N ARG A 38 11.03 1.37 -23.39
CA ARG A 38 11.22 2.82 -23.57
C ARG A 38 12.69 3.02 -23.86
N LYS A 39 13.08 2.77 -25.12
CA LYS A 39 14.28 3.38 -25.70
C LYS A 39 14.09 4.88 -25.80
N LYS A 40 14.15 5.57 -24.66
CA LYS A 40 14.55 6.96 -24.65
C LYS A 40 16.04 6.96 -24.94
N LYS A 41 16.41 7.29 -26.19
CA LYS A 41 17.72 7.86 -26.46
C LYS A 41 17.80 9.20 -25.71
N ALA A 42 17.95 9.15 -24.40
CA ALA A 42 18.60 10.22 -23.69
C ALA A 42 20.06 10.11 -24.10
N ILE A 43 20.58 11.17 -24.70
CA ILE A 43 22.03 11.34 -24.78
C ILE A 43 22.48 11.30 -23.32
N ASP A 44 23.10 10.20 -22.92
CA ASP A 44 23.60 9.98 -21.57
C ASP A 44 24.85 10.84 -21.38
N PHE A 45 24.64 12.16 -21.33
CA PHE A 45 25.64 13.10 -20.85
C PHE A 45 25.69 12.91 -19.34
N ASP A 46 26.50 11.93 -18.92
CA ASP A 46 27.04 11.71 -17.56
C ASP A 46 26.24 12.42 -16.46
N GLY A 47 25.00 11.95 -16.29
CA GLY A 47 24.02 12.59 -15.42
C GLY A 47 24.48 12.61 -13.96
N ASP A 48 25.38 11.74 -13.56
CA ASP A 48 25.84 11.68 -12.18
C ASP A 48 26.76 12.85 -11.86
N ARG A 49 27.72 13.18 -12.74
CA ARG A 49 28.66 14.30 -12.52
C ARG A 49 27.98 15.66 -12.45
N VAL A 50 27.01 15.91 -13.32
CA VAL A 50 26.26 17.18 -13.32
C VAL A 50 25.36 17.29 -12.07
N GLY A 51 24.89 16.15 -11.54
CA GLY A 51 24.06 16.09 -10.34
C GLY A 51 24.83 16.47 -9.09
N GLU A 52 26.04 15.92 -8.95
CA GLU A 52 26.97 16.26 -7.87
C GLU A 52 27.36 17.75 -7.91
N ILE A 53 27.59 18.30 -9.11
CA ILE A 53 27.88 19.73 -9.30
C ILE A 53 26.68 20.59 -8.88
N ALA A 54 25.46 20.23 -9.28
CA ALA A 54 24.25 20.96 -8.90
C ALA A 54 24.01 20.95 -7.39
N GLU A 55 24.22 19.81 -6.72
CA GLU A 55 24.10 19.70 -5.27
C GLU A 55 25.19 20.48 -4.52
N SER A 56 26.41 20.51 -5.06
CA SER A 56 27.49 21.37 -4.55
C SER A 56 27.12 22.85 -4.69
N ILE A 57 26.64 23.27 -5.86
CA ILE A 57 26.22 24.64 -6.15
C ILE A 57 25.03 25.05 -5.27
N ALA A 58 24.04 24.17 -5.05
CA ALA A 58 22.91 24.43 -4.17
C ALA A 58 23.34 24.66 -2.71
N ARG A 59 24.24 23.83 -2.18
CA ARG A 59 24.81 24.02 -0.84
C ARG A 59 25.65 25.29 -0.76
N PHE A 60 26.36 25.64 -1.82
CA PHE A 60 27.19 26.83 -1.90
C PHE A 60 26.36 28.13 -1.94
N LEU A 61 25.29 28.16 -2.73
CA LEU A 61 24.36 29.29 -2.84
C LEU A 61 23.49 29.46 -1.58
N GLY A 62 23.05 28.36 -0.95
CA GLY A 62 22.18 28.40 0.23
C GLY A 62 22.84 28.91 1.51
N THR A 63 24.18 28.89 1.60
CA THR A 63 24.90 29.25 2.83
C THR A 63 25.18 30.76 2.94
N GLY A 64 24.79 31.59 1.97
CA GLY A 64 25.04 33.06 1.96
C GLY A 64 26.52 33.47 1.82
N LYS A 65 27.45 32.55 2.03
CA LYS A 65 28.90 32.73 1.91
C LYS A 65 29.32 33.16 0.50
N TYR A 66 28.65 32.65 -0.53
CA TYR A 66 28.91 33.07 -1.92
C TYR A 66 28.72 34.57 -2.11
N LEU A 67 27.60 35.12 -1.60
CA LEU A 67 27.32 36.56 -1.70
C LEU A 67 28.39 37.37 -0.96
N ALA A 68 28.82 36.92 0.23
CA ALA A 68 29.88 37.58 0.98
C ALA A 68 31.21 37.63 0.20
N TYR A 69 31.66 36.50 -0.37
CA TYR A 69 32.87 36.47 -1.18
C TYR A 69 32.75 37.34 -2.44
N GLN A 70 31.61 37.28 -3.15
CA GLN A 70 31.35 38.08 -4.35
C GLN A 70 31.41 39.59 -4.05
N THR A 71 30.80 40.03 -2.95
CA THR A 71 30.84 41.43 -2.52
C THR A 71 32.25 41.88 -2.14
N ILE A 72 33.02 41.04 -1.43
CA ILE A 72 34.41 41.34 -1.07
C ILE A 72 35.27 41.52 -2.32
N ILE A 73 35.13 40.65 -3.33
CA ILE A 73 35.88 40.74 -4.59
C ILE A 73 35.53 42.04 -5.32
N VAL A 74 34.25 42.38 -5.46
CA VAL A 74 33.81 43.63 -6.10
C VAL A 74 34.35 44.84 -5.35
N LEU A 75 34.26 44.86 -4.02
CA LEU A 75 34.75 45.96 -3.20
C LEU A 75 36.26 46.11 -3.29
N ALA A 76 37.01 45.00 -3.28
CA ALA A 76 38.45 44.98 -3.45
C ALA A 76 38.87 45.48 -4.83
N TRP A 77 38.13 45.11 -5.89
CA TRP A 77 38.36 45.58 -7.26
C TRP A 77 38.18 47.10 -7.35
N VAL A 78 37.07 47.61 -6.83
CA VAL A 78 36.77 49.05 -6.79
C VAL A 78 37.83 49.80 -5.97
N ALA A 79 38.21 49.27 -4.79
CA ALA A 79 39.22 49.88 -3.92
C ALA A 79 40.62 49.91 -4.55
N LEU A 80 41.03 48.82 -5.22
CA LEU A 80 42.32 48.75 -5.93
C LEU A 80 42.36 49.72 -7.11
N ASN A 81 41.24 49.86 -7.82
CA ASN A 81 41.12 50.75 -8.96
C ASN A 81 41.15 52.24 -8.56
N ILE A 82 40.35 52.63 -7.55
CA ILE A 82 40.32 54.00 -7.02
C ILE A 82 41.61 54.35 -6.28
N GLY A 83 42.24 53.36 -5.63
CA GLY A 83 43.51 53.52 -4.91
C GLY A 83 44.70 53.84 -5.81
N GLY A 84 44.53 53.84 -7.15
CA GLY A 84 45.46 54.46 -8.08
C GLY A 84 46.87 53.87 -8.00
N PHE A 85 46.99 52.55 -8.09
CA PHE A 85 48.30 51.90 -8.26
C PHE A 85 48.81 52.15 -9.69
N TRP A 86 49.28 53.38 -9.92
CA TRP A 86 49.97 53.92 -11.10
C TRP A 86 49.26 53.88 -12.48
N TRP A 87 48.16 53.15 -12.65
CA TRP A 87 47.48 53.03 -13.92
C TRP A 87 46.01 52.69 -13.65
N ASN A 88 45.08 53.62 -13.89
CA ASN A 88 43.64 53.38 -13.77
C ASN A 88 43.20 52.39 -14.85
N TRP A 89 43.36 51.08 -14.60
CA TRP A 89 43.09 50.01 -15.56
C TRP A 89 41.60 49.89 -15.92
N ASP A 90 40.70 50.41 -15.09
CA ASP A 90 39.25 50.41 -15.31
C ASP A 90 38.60 51.69 -14.77
N PRO A 91 38.74 52.84 -15.46
CA PRO A 91 38.18 54.12 -15.02
C PRO A 91 36.65 54.07 -14.90
N TYR A 92 36.07 54.92 -14.03
CA TYR A 92 34.62 55.07 -13.89
C TYR A 92 33.98 55.29 -15.28
N PRO A 93 33.05 54.43 -15.77
CA PRO A 93 32.08 53.59 -15.04
C PRO A 93 32.41 52.07 -14.89
N PHE A 94 33.69 51.66 -14.77
CA PHE A 94 34.10 50.26 -14.57
C PHE A 94 33.64 49.29 -15.68
N ILE A 95 34.08 49.54 -16.92
CA ILE A 95 33.66 48.76 -18.10
C ILE A 95 34.08 47.29 -18.01
N LEU A 96 35.25 47.00 -17.43
CA LEU A 96 35.74 45.62 -17.33
C LEU A 96 34.94 44.82 -16.31
N LEU A 97 34.62 45.42 -15.17
CA LEU A 97 33.75 44.80 -14.16
C LEU A 97 32.35 44.52 -14.75
N ASN A 98 31.80 45.49 -15.49
CA ASN A 98 30.51 45.32 -16.12
C ASN A 98 30.53 44.24 -17.21
N LEU A 99 31.60 44.17 -18.01
CA LEU A 99 31.77 43.11 -19.01
C LEU A 99 31.86 41.73 -18.35
N ALA A 100 32.64 41.61 -17.27
CA ALA A 100 32.75 40.36 -16.52
C ALA A 100 31.40 39.93 -15.94
N PHE A 101 30.64 40.85 -15.34
CA PHE A 101 29.31 40.55 -14.80
C PHE A 101 28.31 40.16 -15.91
N SER A 102 28.40 40.81 -17.07
CA SER A 102 27.60 40.48 -18.25
C SER A 102 27.90 39.06 -18.76
N THR A 103 29.17 38.67 -18.84
CA THR A 103 29.57 37.31 -19.19
C THR A 103 29.16 36.30 -18.11
N GLN A 104 29.28 36.66 -16.83
CA GLN A 104 28.87 35.82 -15.70
C GLN A 104 27.37 35.50 -15.77
N ALA A 105 26.53 36.51 -16.02
CA ALA A 105 25.09 36.31 -16.20
C ALA A 105 24.78 35.46 -17.45
N ALA A 106 25.50 35.70 -18.55
CA ALA A 106 25.31 34.95 -19.80
C ALA A 106 25.63 33.45 -19.66
N TYR A 107 26.66 33.08 -18.89
CA TYR A 107 27.00 31.68 -18.62
C TYR A 107 26.12 31.05 -17.51
N ALA A 108 25.57 31.85 -16.61
CA ALA A 108 24.65 31.36 -15.59
C ALA A 108 23.36 30.79 -16.20
N ALA A 109 22.80 31.43 -17.23
CA ALA A 109 21.56 31.01 -17.89
C ALA A 109 21.57 29.53 -18.37
N PRO A 110 22.56 29.06 -19.16
CA PRO A 110 22.61 27.66 -19.59
C PRO A 110 22.87 26.69 -18.43
N LEU A 111 23.65 27.07 -17.42
CA LEU A 111 23.90 26.24 -16.25
C LEU A 111 22.63 26.05 -15.42
N ILE A 112 21.85 27.12 -15.26
CA ILE A 112 20.55 27.09 -14.59
C ILE A 112 19.55 26.23 -15.38
N LEU A 113 19.50 26.37 -16.71
CA LEU A 113 18.64 25.55 -17.57
C LEU A 113 18.95 24.05 -17.44
N LEU A 114 20.22 23.67 -17.35
CA LEU A 114 20.64 22.28 -17.13
C LEU A 114 20.25 21.78 -15.73
N ALA A 115 20.37 22.63 -14.71
CA ALA A 115 19.92 22.30 -13.36
C ALA A 115 18.39 22.13 -13.28
N GLN A 116 17.63 22.98 -13.98
CA GLN A 116 16.17 22.98 -14.00
C GLN A 116 15.59 21.75 -14.71
N ASN A 117 16.11 21.39 -15.90
CA ASN A 117 15.64 20.20 -16.63
C ASN A 117 15.68 18.92 -15.77
N ARG A 118 16.65 18.82 -14.86
CA ARG A 118 16.77 17.67 -13.96
C ARG A 118 15.90 17.74 -12.72
N GLN A 119 15.64 18.94 -12.21
CA GLN A 119 14.61 19.12 -11.17
C GLN A 119 13.26 18.67 -11.73
N GLU A 120 12.90 19.11 -12.94
CA GLU A 120 11.66 18.71 -13.60
C GLU A 120 11.56 17.19 -13.83
N ASP A 121 12.67 16.52 -14.21
CA ASP A 121 12.68 15.08 -14.38
C ASP A 121 12.52 14.32 -13.05
N ARG A 122 13.15 14.77 -11.97
CA ARG A 122 12.96 14.21 -10.61
C ARG A 122 11.54 14.43 -10.12
N ASP A 123 11.02 15.65 -10.28
CA ASP A 123 9.66 16.01 -9.88
C ASP A 123 8.65 15.17 -10.65
N ARG A 124 8.86 14.97 -11.95
CA ARG A 124 8.01 14.09 -12.78
C ARG A 124 8.07 12.64 -12.31
N ALA A 125 9.24 12.12 -11.93
CA ALA A 125 9.37 10.77 -11.41
C ALA A 125 8.66 10.60 -10.06
N ALA A 126 8.82 11.56 -9.15
CA ALA A 126 8.13 11.58 -7.86
C ALA A 126 6.60 11.62 -8.03
N VAL A 127 6.09 12.48 -8.92
CA VAL A 127 4.64 12.55 -9.22
C VAL A 127 4.12 11.24 -9.84
N ALA A 128 4.92 10.58 -10.69
CA ALA A 128 4.53 9.30 -11.28
C ALA A 128 4.45 8.17 -10.24
N GLU A 129 5.39 8.15 -9.29
CA GLU A 129 5.37 7.18 -8.20
C GLU A 129 4.19 7.43 -7.24
N ASP A 130 3.92 8.70 -6.90
CA ASP A 130 2.80 9.07 -6.06
C ASP A 130 1.46 8.66 -6.68
N ARG A 131 1.29 8.87 -7.99
CA ARG A 131 0.11 8.37 -8.72
C ARG A 131 -0.03 6.86 -8.63
N ARG A 132 1.06 6.11 -8.80
CA ARG A 132 1.02 4.64 -8.70
C ARG A 132 0.62 4.19 -7.29
N ARG A 133 1.20 4.81 -6.26
CA ARG A 133 0.85 4.53 -4.86
C ARG A 133 -0.60 4.87 -4.56
N ALA A 134 -1.12 5.96 -5.12
CA ALA A 134 -2.53 6.33 -4.96
C ALA A 134 -3.48 5.31 -5.63
N GLU A 135 -3.12 4.81 -6.82
CA GLU A 135 -3.86 3.73 -7.49
C GLU A 135 -3.85 2.43 -6.68
N GLU A 136 -2.68 2.03 -6.16
CA GLU A 136 -2.54 0.86 -5.27
C GLU A 136 -3.38 1.02 -4.00
N THR A 137 -3.27 2.15 -3.31
CA THR A 137 -4.03 2.45 -2.08
C THR A 137 -5.54 2.45 -2.34
N LYS A 138 -5.97 2.98 -3.49
CA LYS A 138 -7.37 2.96 -3.90
C LYS A 138 -7.86 1.53 -4.09
N ALA A 139 -7.10 0.69 -4.78
CA ALA A 139 -7.44 -0.72 -5.00
C ALA A 139 -7.53 -1.49 -3.67
N ASP A 140 -6.56 -1.29 -2.77
CA ASP A 140 -6.58 -1.91 -1.43
C ASP A 140 -7.79 -1.45 -0.61
N THR A 141 -8.16 -0.17 -0.69
CA THR A 141 -9.34 0.35 0.00
C THR A 141 -10.64 -0.23 -0.56
N GLU A 142 -10.76 -0.33 -1.90
CA GLU A 142 -11.90 -0.96 -2.56
C GLU A 142 -12.01 -2.46 -2.21
N PHE A 143 -10.87 -3.15 -2.13
CA PHE A 143 -10.81 -4.54 -1.70
C PHE A 143 -11.28 -4.69 -0.25
N LEU A 144 -10.70 -3.93 0.69
CA LEU A 144 -11.09 -3.95 2.10
C LEU A 144 -12.57 -3.60 2.28
N ALA A 145 -13.10 -2.61 1.55
CA ALA A 145 -14.51 -2.26 1.59
C ALA A 145 -15.41 -3.42 1.14
N ARG A 146 -15.01 -4.14 0.07
CA ARG A 146 -15.73 -5.32 -0.42
C ARG A 146 -15.66 -6.49 0.56
N GLU A 147 -14.49 -6.75 1.12
CA GLU A 147 -14.31 -7.79 2.15
C GLU A 147 -15.16 -7.51 3.39
N ILE A 148 -15.13 -6.28 3.91
CA ILE A 148 -15.95 -5.87 5.06
C ILE A 148 -17.45 -6.00 4.74
N ALA A 149 -17.88 -5.63 3.53
CA ALA A 149 -19.26 -5.79 3.10
C ALA A 149 -19.67 -7.27 3.06
N GLY A 150 -18.79 -8.16 2.58
CA GLY A 150 -19.01 -9.61 2.57
C GLY A 150 -19.09 -10.20 3.98
N VAL A 151 -18.12 -9.87 4.84
CA VAL A 151 -18.11 -10.29 6.26
C VAL A 151 -19.37 -9.81 6.97
N ARG A 152 -19.76 -8.54 6.78
CA ARG A 152 -20.97 -7.97 7.36
C ARG A 152 -22.22 -8.72 6.90
N ALA A 153 -22.32 -9.09 5.63
CA ALA A 153 -23.48 -9.82 5.11
C ALA A 153 -23.63 -11.19 5.80
N ILE A 154 -22.53 -11.94 5.92
CA ILE A 154 -22.50 -13.25 6.59
C ILE A 154 -22.88 -13.11 8.07
N VAL A 155 -22.32 -12.10 8.76
CA VAL A 155 -22.63 -11.85 10.19
C VAL A 155 -24.10 -11.44 10.38
N SER A 156 -24.64 -10.59 9.49
CA SER A 156 -26.05 -10.19 9.57
C SER A 156 -27.00 -11.37 9.41
N GLU A 157 -26.68 -12.32 8.52
CA GLU A 157 -27.48 -13.53 8.32
C GLU A 157 -27.42 -14.47 9.53
N ALA A 158 -26.23 -14.68 10.10
CA ALA A 158 -26.04 -15.63 11.21
C ALA A 158 -26.55 -15.12 12.58
N VAL A 159 -26.40 -13.82 12.87
CA VAL A 159 -26.63 -13.29 14.23
C VAL A 159 -28.07 -12.82 14.45
N THR A 160 -28.79 -12.40 13.41
CA THR A 160 -29.90 -11.45 13.66
C THR A 160 -31.28 -12.09 13.85
N ARG A 161 -31.55 -13.26 13.26
CA ARG A 161 -32.92 -13.81 13.30
C ARG A 161 -33.01 -15.13 14.02
N ASP A 162 -32.30 -16.14 13.54
CA ASP A 162 -32.48 -17.50 14.08
C ASP A 162 -31.81 -17.65 15.44
N TYR A 163 -30.62 -17.06 15.64
CA TYR A 163 -29.94 -17.06 16.94
C TYR A 163 -30.70 -16.26 18.01
N LEU A 164 -31.09 -15.01 17.70
CA LEU A 164 -31.90 -14.19 18.60
C LEU A 164 -33.25 -14.83 18.94
N ARG A 165 -33.87 -15.50 17.97
CA ARG A 165 -35.12 -16.22 18.21
C ARG A 165 -34.91 -17.43 19.10
N HIS A 166 -33.86 -18.22 18.85
CA HIS A 166 -33.54 -19.39 19.64
C HIS A 166 -33.23 -19.03 21.09
N GLU A 167 -32.43 -17.99 21.32
CA GLU A 167 -32.09 -17.55 22.68
C GLU A 167 -33.32 -17.01 23.44
N LEU A 168 -34.23 -16.30 22.75
CA LEU A 168 -35.50 -15.86 23.35
C LEU A 168 -36.42 -17.04 23.68
N GLU A 169 -36.44 -18.09 22.85
CA GLU A 169 -37.23 -19.29 23.05
C GLU A 169 -36.69 -20.10 24.24
N ASP A 170 -35.36 -20.28 24.33
CA ASP A 170 -34.69 -20.90 25.48
C ASP A 170 -34.96 -20.14 26.78
N LEU A 171 -34.87 -18.80 26.77
CA LEU A 171 -35.20 -17.98 27.95
C LEU A 171 -36.67 -18.12 28.37
N THR A 172 -37.57 -18.23 27.40
CA THR A 172 -39.01 -18.44 27.66
C THR A 172 -39.26 -19.82 28.28
N ASP A 173 -38.62 -20.86 27.77
CA ASP A 173 -38.72 -22.22 28.30
C ASP A 173 -38.18 -22.32 29.73
N VAL A 174 -37.06 -21.67 30.01
CA VAL A 174 -36.51 -21.60 31.37
C VAL A 174 -37.49 -20.91 32.32
N LEU A 175 -38.14 -19.82 31.88
CA LEU A 175 -39.15 -19.12 32.68
C LEU A 175 -40.36 -20.02 32.98
N ASN A 176 -40.92 -20.67 31.96
CA ASN A 176 -42.06 -21.59 32.10
C ASN A 176 -41.73 -22.74 33.06
N ARG A 177 -40.53 -23.31 32.96
CA ARG A 177 -40.09 -24.39 33.84
C ARG A 177 -39.96 -23.94 35.30
N ILE A 178 -39.53 -22.68 35.53
CA ILE A 178 -39.50 -22.10 36.88
C ILE A 178 -40.93 -21.91 37.38
N GLU A 179 -41.84 -21.39 36.54
CA GLU A 179 -43.25 -21.19 36.87
C GLU A 179 -43.97 -22.50 37.21
N GLU A 180 -43.79 -23.56 36.42
CA GLU A 180 -44.30 -24.91 36.73
C GLU A 180 -43.81 -25.42 38.09
N ARG A 181 -42.51 -25.22 38.39
CA ARG A 181 -41.95 -25.60 39.70
C ARG A 181 -42.57 -24.83 40.86
N PHE A 182 -42.91 -23.57 40.64
CA PHE A 182 -43.62 -22.75 41.63
C PHE A 182 -45.06 -23.22 41.79
N TYR A 183 -45.78 -23.53 40.70
CA TYR A 183 -47.13 -24.10 40.77
C TYR A 183 -47.15 -25.44 41.51
N GLU A 184 -46.25 -26.38 41.19
CA GLU A 184 -46.13 -27.66 41.91
C GLU A 184 -45.81 -27.47 43.40
N ALA A 185 -44.94 -26.52 43.74
CA ALA A 185 -44.63 -26.21 45.14
C ALA A 185 -45.82 -25.59 45.89
N THR A 186 -46.69 -24.85 45.19
CA THR A 186 -47.86 -24.20 45.80
C THR A 186 -49.05 -25.16 45.92
N ASP A 187 -49.21 -26.11 44.99
CA ASP A 187 -50.24 -27.17 45.08
C ASP A 187 -49.89 -28.27 46.08
N ALA A 188 -48.59 -28.57 46.27
CA ALA A 188 -48.14 -29.52 47.29
C ALA A 188 -48.45 -29.05 48.73
N ASP A 189 -48.66 -27.75 48.94
CA ASP A 189 -49.09 -27.18 50.22
C ASP A 189 -50.63 -27.24 50.43
N HIS A 190 -51.41 -27.66 49.41
CA HIS A 190 -52.88 -27.71 49.46
C HIS A 190 -53.50 -29.12 49.57
N GLU A 191 -52.70 -30.20 49.55
CA GLU A 191 -53.19 -31.55 49.88
C GLU A 191 -53.02 -31.86 51.39
N GLU A 192 -53.93 -31.36 52.24
CA GLU A 192 -54.11 -31.93 53.58
C GLU A 192 -54.87 -33.28 53.51
N PRO A 193 -54.47 -34.30 54.29
CA PRO A 193 -55.11 -35.62 54.26
C PRO A 193 -56.42 -35.59 55.05
N GLU A 194 -57.57 -35.57 54.35
CA GLU A 194 -58.85 -35.79 55.02
C GLU A 194 -58.94 -37.24 55.53
N ASN A 195 -58.96 -37.31 56.84
CA ASN A 195 -58.70 -38.45 57.70
C ASN A 195 -59.83 -39.49 57.69
N SER A 196 -59.41 -40.75 57.59
CA SER A 196 -60.13 -41.95 57.99
C SER A 196 -60.64 -41.88 59.45
N SER A 197 -61.94 -41.71 59.66
CA SER A 197 -62.67 -42.02 60.90
C SER A 197 -64.16 -42.02 60.51
N ASP A 198 -64.98 -43.07 60.63
CA ASP A 198 -65.14 -44.00 61.73
C ASP A 198 -65.96 -45.20 61.21
N LYS A 199 -65.44 -46.41 61.42
CA LYS A 199 -66.15 -47.67 61.27
C LYS A 199 -65.92 -48.42 62.56
N SER A 200 -66.88 -48.40 63.49
CA SER A 200 -67.12 -49.46 64.48
C SER A 200 -68.36 -49.20 65.35
N GLN A 201 -69.22 -50.22 65.43
CA GLN A 201 -70.01 -50.67 66.62
C GLN A 201 -71.19 -49.77 67.06
N SER A 202 -72.39 -50.24 67.43
CA SER A 202 -72.95 -51.52 67.93
C SER A 202 -74.43 -51.59 67.48
N ALA A 203 -74.99 -52.72 67.03
CA ALA A 203 -75.57 -53.78 67.87
C ALA A 203 -76.54 -53.26 68.96
N ASP A 204 -77.83 -53.17 68.64
CA ASP A 204 -78.93 -53.94 69.25
C ASP A 204 -80.23 -53.72 68.44
#